data_AF-A0A2P5K2D1-F1
#
_entry.id   AF-A0A2P5K2D1-F1
#
_cell.length_a   1.000
_cell.length_b   1.000
_cell.length_c   1.000
_cell.angle_alpha   90.00
_cell.angle_beta   90.00
_cell.angle_gamma   90.00
#
_symmetry.space_group_name_H-M   'P 1'
#
loop_
_entity.id
_entity.type
_entity.pdbx_description
1 polymer ?
#
loop_
_entity_poly.entity_id
_entity_poly.type
_entity_poly.pdbx_seq_one_letter_code
_entity_poly.pdbx_strand_id
1 'polypeptide(L)'
;MKKTVVHLIRKSKSGLSGNQLGKLIGLPPQSFLHHFREVAGIRRIKQEGVFVYFSEEPDQHQQQVQKRLVAVSFPGKSLADAQAVTILVALIKHHDITVDDILALPEVKAFKLSSKVIRGFLEHHGLQKKIVDTRP
;
A
#
# COMPACT_ATOMS: atom_id res chain seq x y z
N MET A 1 16.28 12.59 20.34
CA MET A 1 15.99 11.48 19.41
C MET A 1 14.57 10.90 19.54
N LYS A 2 14.05 10.60 20.74
CA LYS A 2 12.70 9.99 20.89
C LYS A 2 11.58 10.79 20.21
N LYS A 3 11.55 12.11 20.43
CA LYS A 3 10.58 13.03 19.80
C LYS A 3 10.62 12.98 18.27
N THR A 4 11.80 12.86 17.67
CA THR A 4 12.00 12.77 16.22
C THR A 4 11.36 11.51 15.65
N VAL A 5 11.58 10.35 16.29
CA VAL A 5 11.00 9.07 15.85
C VAL A 5 9.48 9.10 15.95
N VAL A 6 8.94 9.58 17.08
CA VAL A 6 7.49 9.75 17.25
C VAL A 6 6.91 10.67 16.17
N HIS A 7 7.57 11.80 15.89
CA HIS A 7 7.16 12.72 14.84
C HIS A 7 7.16 12.09 13.44
N LEU A 8 8.20 11.33 13.10
CA LEU A 8 8.28 10.60 11.83
C LEU A 8 7.15 9.57 11.69
N ILE A 9 6.87 8.82 12.76
CA ILE A 9 5.78 7.84 12.78
C ILE A 9 4.43 8.53 12.60
N ARG A 10 4.18 9.65 13.29
CA ARG A 10 2.94 10.43 13.16
C ARG A 10 2.76 11.03 11.77
N LYS A 11 3.84 11.46 11.12
CA LYS A 11 3.80 11.94 9.73
C LYS A 11 3.66 10.83 8.68
N SER A 12 3.89 9.57 9.05
CA SER A 12 3.73 8.45 8.11
C SER A 12 2.26 8.19 7.80
N LYS A 13 1.95 7.91 6.53
CA LYS A 13 0.60 7.52 6.11
C LYS A 13 0.25 6.07 6.47
N SER A 14 1.24 5.21 6.72
CA SER A 14 1.04 3.75 6.88
C SER A 14 1.87 3.15 8.03
N GLY A 15 2.23 3.97 9.02
CA GLY A 15 3.24 3.62 10.02
C GLY A 15 4.61 3.39 9.40
N LEU A 16 5.59 2.96 10.22
CA LEU A 16 6.95 2.69 9.76
C LEU A 16 7.48 1.40 10.37
N SER A 17 8.14 0.57 9.56
CA SER A 17 8.92 -0.55 10.07
C SER A 17 10.24 -0.07 10.65
N GLY A 18 10.88 -0.92 11.47
CA GLY A 18 12.21 -0.65 12.00
C GLY A 18 13.24 -0.30 10.92
N ASN A 19 13.20 -1.01 9.79
CA ASN A 19 14.11 -0.76 8.65
C ASN A 19 13.84 0.59 7.98
N GLN A 20 12.56 0.99 7.84
CA GLN A 20 12.21 2.30 7.28
C GLN A 20 12.66 3.43 8.21
N LEU A 21 12.48 3.27 9.52
CA LEU A 21 12.99 4.21 10.52
C LEU A 21 14.51 4.33 10.45
N GLY A 22 15.23 3.20 10.37
CA GLY A 22 16.69 3.21 10.26
C GLY A 22 17.19 3.96 9.03
N LYS A 23 16.55 3.74 7.87
CA LYS A 23 16.85 4.48 6.63
C LYS A 23 16.60 5.99 6.76
N LEU A 24 15.48 6.39 7.37
CA LEU A 24 15.13 7.81 7.54
C LEU A 24 16.07 8.54 8.53
N ILE A 25 16.56 7.83 9.54
CA ILE A 25 17.40 8.40 10.60
C ILE A 25 18.90 8.27 10.27
N GLY A 26 19.25 7.42 9.31
CA GLY A 26 20.65 7.14 8.97
C GLY A 26 21.35 6.26 10.01
N LEU A 27 20.61 5.45 10.78
CA LEU A 27 21.15 4.60 11.83
C LEU A 27 20.67 3.16 11.69
N PRO A 28 21.48 2.17 12.07
CA PRO A 28 21.05 0.78 12.08
C PRO A 28 19.91 0.60 13.11
N PRO A 29 18.79 -0.05 12.75
CA PRO A 29 17.61 -0.16 13.61
C PRO A 29 17.93 -0.73 15.01
N GLN A 30 18.85 -1.68 15.10
CA GLN A 30 19.25 -2.33 16.36
C GLN A 30 19.85 -1.33 17.37
N SER A 31 20.50 -0.27 16.89
CA SER A 31 21.15 0.74 17.74
C SER A 31 20.17 1.59 18.54
N PHE A 32 18.95 1.78 18.05
CA PHE A 32 18.00 2.70 18.68
C PHE A 32 16.62 2.11 18.99
N LEU A 33 16.15 1.08 18.28
CA LEU A 33 14.78 0.58 18.42
C LEU A 33 14.45 -0.02 19.79
N HIS A 34 15.45 -0.47 20.54
CA HIS A 34 15.23 -1.00 21.90
C HIS A 34 14.71 0.10 22.86
N HIS A 35 14.99 1.38 22.59
CA HIS A 35 14.46 2.51 23.34
C HIS A 35 12.98 2.82 23.06
N PHE A 36 12.36 2.14 22.08
CA PHE A 36 11.01 2.41 21.58
C PHE A 36 10.04 1.25 21.82
N ARG A 37 10.33 0.37 22.80
CA ARG A 37 9.43 -0.73 23.15
C ARG A 37 8.13 -0.24 23.79
N GLU A 38 8.24 0.75 24.68
CA GLU A 38 7.16 1.33 25.47
C GLU A 38 7.38 2.85 25.53
N VAL A 39 6.93 3.54 24.49
CA VAL A 39 7.05 5.01 24.40
C VAL A 39 5.66 5.57 24.14
N ALA A 40 5.21 6.45 25.03
CA ALA A 40 3.95 7.16 24.88
C ALA A 40 3.88 7.90 23.54
N GLY A 41 2.73 7.79 22.87
CA GLY A 41 2.47 8.40 21.58
C GLY A 41 2.73 7.48 20.38
N ILE A 42 3.29 6.29 20.59
CA ILE A 42 3.44 5.28 19.54
C ILE A 42 3.06 3.88 20.03
N ARG A 43 2.47 3.09 19.14
CA ARG A 43 2.15 1.68 19.36
C ARG A 43 2.93 0.82 18.37
N ARG A 44 3.55 -0.26 18.84
CA ARG A 44 4.17 -1.26 17.96
C ARG A 44 3.28 -2.49 17.82
N ILE A 45 3.15 -2.98 16.59
CA ILE A 45 2.42 -4.21 16.27
C ILE A 45 3.37 -5.10 15.46
N LYS A 46 3.36 -6.41 15.73
CA LYS A 46 4.11 -7.38 14.95
C LYS A 46 3.25 -7.84 13.77
N GLN A 47 3.70 -7.57 12.55
CA GLN A 47 3.05 -7.98 11.30
C GLN A 47 4.07 -8.78 10.47
N GLU A 48 3.72 -10.01 10.08
CA GLU A 48 4.59 -10.89 9.26
C GLU A 48 6.03 -11.01 9.77
N GLY A 49 6.19 -11.13 11.11
CA GLY A 49 7.51 -11.24 11.73
C GLY A 49 8.25 -9.91 11.95
N VAL A 50 7.76 -8.80 11.39
CA VAL A 50 8.39 -7.48 11.50
C VAL A 50 7.60 -6.56 12.44
N PHE A 51 8.31 -5.82 13.29
CA PHE A 51 7.67 -4.77 14.09
C PHE A 51 7.41 -3.51 13.25
N VAL A 52 6.16 -3.05 13.30
CA VAL A 52 5.69 -1.83 12.68
C VAL A 52 5.20 -0.88 13.78
N TYR A 53 5.62 0.37 13.68
CA TYR A 53 5.31 1.41 14.63
C TYR A 53 4.26 2.35 14.03
N PHE A 54 3.21 2.60 14.80
CA PHE A 54 2.06 3.43 14.47
C PHE A 54 1.89 4.55 15.50
N SER A 55 1.15 5.59 15.13
CA SER A 55 0.68 6.60 16.08
C SER A 55 -0.23 5.95 17.13
N GLU A 56 -0.22 6.45 18.36
CA GLU A 56 -1.18 6.04 19.40
C GLU A 56 -2.48 6.87 19.35
N GLU A 57 -2.49 7.94 18.57
CA GLU A 57 -3.69 8.76 18.34
C GLU A 57 -4.72 7.94 17.52
N PRO A 58 -5.95 7.70 18.04
CA PRO A 58 -6.88 6.71 17.48
C PRO A 58 -7.19 6.88 15.99
N ASP A 59 -7.47 8.11 15.55
CA ASP A 59 -7.88 8.37 14.16
C ASP A 59 -6.71 8.12 13.20
N GLN A 60 -5.52 8.64 13.54
CA GLN A 60 -4.30 8.35 12.79
C GLN A 60 -3.94 6.87 12.82
N HIS A 61 -4.06 6.21 13.96
CA HIS A 61 -3.75 4.79 14.10
C HIS A 61 -4.60 3.95 13.15
N GLN A 62 -5.92 4.17 13.16
CA GLN A 62 -6.84 3.44 12.29
C GLN A 62 -6.55 3.71 10.81
N GLN A 63 -6.32 4.97 10.43
CA GLN A 63 -5.96 5.33 9.05
C GLN A 63 -4.63 4.68 8.61
N GLN A 64 -3.62 4.69 9.48
CA GLN A 64 -2.32 4.11 9.18
C GLN A 64 -2.39 2.59 9.01
N VAL A 65 -3.12 1.91 9.90
CA VAL A 65 -3.34 0.46 9.81
C VAL A 65 -4.07 0.11 8.53
N GLN A 66 -5.15 0.82 8.19
CA GLN A 66 -5.91 0.57 6.96
C GLN A 66 -5.05 0.77 5.70
N LYS A 67 -4.32 1.89 5.62
CA LYS A 67 -3.43 2.17 4.49
C LYS A 67 -2.30 1.14 4.39
N ARG A 68 -1.80 0.66 5.51
CA ARG A 68 -0.79 -0.40 5.51
C ARG A 68 -1.36 -1.74 5.08
N LEU A 69 -2.57 -2.10 5.49
CA LEU A 69 -3.23 -3.33 5.02
C LEU A 69 -3.41 -3.32 3.51
N VAL A 70 -3.78 -2.18 2.92
CA VAL A 70 -3.84 -2.02 1.46
C VAL A 70 -2.45 -2.18 0.82
N ALA A 71 -1.42 -1.56 1.40
CA ALA A 71 -0.04 -1.66 0.89
C ALA A 71 0.56 -3.07 1.03
N VAL A 72 0.26 -3.78 2.11
CA VAL A 72 0.74 -5.15 2.40
C VAL A 72 -0.09 -6.19 1.65
N SER A 73 -1.37 -5.91 1.34
CA SER A 73 -2.19 -6.74 0.44
C SER A 73 -1.73 -6.65 -1.02
N PHE A 74 -0.75 -5.77 -1.31
CA PHE A 74 0.04 -5.71 -2.54
C PHE A 74 1.52 -6.08 -2.31
N PRO A 75 1.86 -7.24 -1.72
CA PRO A 75 3.24 -7.64 -1.58
C PRO A 75 3.65 -8.30 -2.89
N GLY A 76 4.19 -7.53 -3.83
CA GLY A 76 5.09 -8.08 -4.86
C GLY A 76 4.55 -9.21 -5.75
N LYS A 77 3.54 -8.91 -6.55
CA LYS A 77 3.73 -8.81 -8.00
C LYS A 77 3.11 -7.48 -8.42
N SER A 78 3.84 -6.40 -8.14
CA SER A 78 3.59 -5.15 -8.85
C SER A 78 3.66 -5.51 -10.34
N LEU A 79 2.62 -5.17 -11.08
CA LEU A 79 2.63 -5.35 -12.54
C LEU A 79 3.93 -4.77 -13.06
N ALA A 80 4.62 -5.50 -13.94
CA ALA A 80 5.76 -4.91 -14.64
C ALA A 80 5.27 -3.66 -15.39
N ASP A 81 6.11 -2.66 -15.58
CA ASP A 81 5.70 -1.38 -16.19
C ASP A 81 4.96 -1.59 -17.52
N ALA A 82 5.43 -2.53 -18.35
CA ALA A 82 4.76 -2.92 -19.59
C ALA A 82 3.33 -3.46 -19.38
N GLN A 83 3.11 -4.25 -18.34
CA GLN A 83 1.80 -4.78 -17.98
C GLN A 83 0.87 -3.66 -17.48
N ALA A 84 1.39 -2.77 -16.62
CA ALA A 84 0.64 -1.62 -16.11
C ALA A 84 0.23 -0.67 -17.25
N VAL A 85 1.15 -0.35 -18.16
CA VAL A 85 0.88 0.48 -19.34
C VAL A 85 -0.16 -0.18 -20.25
N THR A 86 -0.05 -1.49 -20.50
CA THR A 86 -1.02 -2.21 -21.34
C THR A 86 -2.43 -2.16 -20.74
N ILE A 87 -2.55 -2.35 -19.41
CA ILE A 87 -3.84 -2.23 -18.72
C ILE A 87 -4.38 -0.81 -18.78
N LEU A 88 -3.53 0.22 -18.63
CA LEU A 88 -3.93 1.62 -18.78
C LEU A 88 -4.42 1.94 -20.20
N VAL A 89 -3.72 1.46 -21.23
CA VAL A 89 -4.13 1.62 -22.63
C VAL A 89 -5.48 0.94 -22.88
N ALA A 90 -5.71 -0.26 -22.32
CA ALA A 90 -6.99 -0.95 -22.42
C ALA A 90 -8.14 -0.14 -21.79
N LEU A 91 -7.93 0.44 -20.61
CA LEU A 91 -8.92 1.30 -19.95
C LEU A 91 -9.25 2.57 -20.75
N ILE A 92 -8.25 3.18 -21.40
CA ILE A 92 -8.45 4.37 -22.24
C ILE A 92 -9.17 4.02 -23.55
N LYS A 93 -8.84 2.88 -24.16
CA LYS A 93 -9.49 2.44 -25.41
C LYS A 93 -10.91 1.95 -25.18
N HIS A 94 -11.17 1.35 -24.02
CA HIS A 94 -12.44 0.71 -23.68
C HIS A 94 -12.97 1.29 -22.36
N HIS A 95 -13.74 2.37 -22.46
CA HIS A 95 -14.20 3.14 -21.29
C HIS A 95 -15.17 2.37 -20.37
N ASP A 96 -15.77 1.27 -20.85
CA ASP A 96 -16.75 0.44 -20.12
C ASP A 96 -16.29 -0.99 -19.86
N ILE A 97 -14.98 -1.21 -19.81
CA ILE A 97 -14.40 -2.56 -19.68
C ILE A 97 -14.38 -3.04 -18.22
N THR A 98 -14.84 -4.26 -17.95
CA THR A 98 -14.74 -4.89 -16.61
C THR A 98 -13.37 -5.53 -16.40
N VAL A 99 -13.03 -5.92 -15.15
CA VAL A 99 -11.77 -6.63 -14.86
C VAL A 99 -11.67 -7.94 -15.66
N ASP A 100 -12.79 -8.63 -15.85
CA ASP A 100 -12.83 -9.88 -16.60
C ASP A 100 -12.66 -9.64 -18.10
N ASP A 101 -13.22 -8.55 -18.62
CA ASP A 101 -13.01 -8.13 -20.00
C ASP A 101 -11.56 -7.72 -20.26
N ILE A 102 -10.92 -7.02 -19.30
CA ILE A 102 -9.48 -6.69 -19.38
C ILE A 102 -8.64 -7.97 -19.44
N LEU A 103 -8.98 -9.01 -18.67
CA LEU A 103 -8.28 -10.30 -18.72
C LEU A 103 -8.50 -11.06 -20.03
N ALA A 104 -9.64 -10.84 -20.69
CA ALA A 104 -9.96 -11.46 -21.96
C ALA A 104 -9.20 -10.84 -23.15
N LEU A 105 -8.70 -9.61 -23.01
CA LEU A 105 -7.94 -8.93 -24.05
C LEU A 105 -6.67 -9.73 -24.44
N PRO A 106 -6.40 -9.94 -25.74
CA PRO A 106 -5.24 -10.71 -26.19
C PRO A 106 -3.91 -10.21 -25.63
N GLU A 107 -3.75 -8.88 -25.54
CA GLU A 107 -2.52 -8.25 -25.06
C GLU A 107 -2.30 -8.49 -23.55
N VAL A 108 -3.38 -8.61 -22.79
CA VAL A 108 -3.34 -8.84 -21.33
C VAL A 108 -3.29 -10.33 -21.00
N LYS A 109 -3.97 -11.17 -21.79
CA LYS A 109 -3.99 -12.63 -21.64
C LYS A 109 -2.60 -13.24 -21.76
N ALA A 110 -1.71 -12.63 -22.56
CA ALA A 110 -0.30 -13.00 -22.68
C ALA A 110 0.45 -12.94 -21.33
N PHE A 111 0.05 -12.04 -20.42
CA PHE A 111 0.68 -11.84 -19.12
C PHE A 111 0.24 -12.83 -18.04
N LYS A 112 -0.80 -13.66 -18.30
CA LYS A 112 -1.34 -14.65 -17.36
C LYS A 112 -1.60 -14.07 -15.96
N LEU A 113 -2.16 -12.87 -15.92
CA LEU A 113 -2.48 -12.15 -14.68
C LEU A 113 -3.74 -12.75 -14.04
N SER A 114 -3.83 -12.65 -12.71
CA SER A 114 -5.07 -12.99 -12.00
C SER A 114 -5.95 -11.75 -11.84
N SER A 115 -7.27 -11.96 -11.76
CA SER A 115 -8.25 -10.90 -11.50
C SER A 115 -7.95 -10.13 -10.21
N LYS A 116 -7.40 -10.80 -9.19
CA LYS A 116 -6.98 -10.20 -7.93
C LYS A 116 -5.85 -9.18 -8.12
N VAL A 117 -4.88 -9.47 -8.99
CA VAL A 117 -3.76 -8.56 -9.27
C VAL A 117 -4.24 -7.30 -10.01
N ILE A 118 -5.08 -7.48 -11.03
CA ILE A 118 -5.64 -6.34 -11.78
C ILE A 118 -6.55 -5.51 -10.89
N ARG A 119 -7.49 -6.13 -10.18
CA ARG A 119 -8.44 -5.43 -9.30
C ARG A 119 -7.73 -4.53 -8.32
N GLY A 120 -6.74 -5.07 -7.62
CA GLY A 120 -6.09 -4.26 -6.62
C GLY A 120 -5.04 -3.29 -7.18
N PHE A 121 -4.51 -3.50 -8.39
CA PHE A 121 -3.81 -2.44 -9.13
C PHE A 121 -4.75 -1.25 -9.39
N LEU A 122 -5.97 -1.52 -9.86
CA LEU A 122 -6.97 -0.47 -10.08
C LEU A 122 -7.36 0.24 -8.78
N GLU A 123 -7.56 -0.50 -7.69
CA GLU A 123 -7.82 0.07 -6.35
C GLU A 123 -6.68 0.94 -5.87
N HIS A 124 -5.44 0.45 -5.96
CA HIS A 124 -4.25 1.13 -5.50
C HIS A 124 -4.06 2.49 -6.18
N HIS A 125 -4.33 2.55 -7.48
CA HIS A 125 -4.17 3.77 -8.28
C HIS A 125 -5.46 4.60 -8.41
N GLY A 126 -6.56 4.21 -7.74
CA GLY A 126 -7.83 4.93 -7.82
C GLY A 126 -8.47 4.92 -9.21
N LEU A 127 -8.19 3.88 -10.00
CA LEU A 127 -8.65 3.69 -11.38
C LEU A 127 -9.98 2.92 -11.46
N GLN A 128 -10.64 2.68 -10.31
CA GLN A 128 -11.97 2.09 -10.31
C GLN A 128 -13.01 3.04 -10.90
N LYS A 129 -13.99 2.50 -11.63
CA LYS A 129 -15.12 3.28 -12.17
C LYS A 129 -15.85 3.97 -11.00
N LYS A 130 -15.94 5.30 -11.05
CA LYS A 130 -16.61 6.11 -10.01
C LYS A 130 -18.11 6.29 -10.22
N ILE A 131 -18.62 6.00 -11.42
CA ILE A 131 -20.01 6.24 -11.80
C ILE A 131 -20.57 4.91 -12.31
N VAL A 132 -21.53 4.33 -11.60
CA VAL A 132 -22.39 3.30 -12.20
C VAL A 132 -23.30 4.07 -13.15
N ASP A 133 -23.28 3.79 -14.45
CA ASP A 133 -24.20 4.43 -15.38
C ASP A 133 -25.62 4.14 -14.91
N THR A 134 -26.28 5.15 -14.36
CA THR A 134 -27.73 5.18 -14.23
C THR A 134 -28.26 5.17 -15.65
N ARG A 135 -28.72 3.99 -16.11
CA ARG A 135 -29.39 3.87 -17.40
C ARG A 135 -30.66 4.76 -17.40
N PRO A 136 -30.98 5.42 -18.53
CA PRO A 136 -32.19 6.24 -18.66
C PRO A 136 -33.47 5.41 -18.55
#